data_AF-S7V0X4-F1
#
_entry.id   AF-S7V0X4-F1
#
_cell.length_a   1.000
_cell.length_b   1.000
_cell.length_c   1.000
_cell.angle_alpha   90.00
_cell.angle_beta   90.00
_cell.angle_gamma   90.00
#
_symmetry.space_group_name_H-M   'P 1'
#
loop_
_entity.id
_entity.type
_entity.pdbx_description
1 polymer ?
#
loop_
_entity_poly.entity_id
_entity_poly.type
_entity_poly.pdbx_seq_one_letter_code
_entity_poly.pdbx_strand_id
1 'polypeptide(L)'
;MADYWVNIFLNDENLKKIEAAGLQGSVVDIDGKKAIQVPMTQKDQKKLVKGFTDLDFDGNNACVLPADAEEKLLNIVLEMKTPDVMKFAIMKIYNPLAGKAPRSAQR
;
A
#
# COMPACT_ATOMS: atom_id res chain seq x y z
N MET A 1 -8.19 11.19 10.83
CA MET A 1 -8.81 10.41 9.74
C MET A 1 -7.76 10.24 8.67
N ALA A 2 -7.69 9.08 8.03
CA ALA A 2 -6.85 8.91 6.86
C ALA A 2 -7.45 9.70 5.70
N ASP A 3 -6.59 10.39 4.94
CA ASP A 3 -7.03 11.21 3.81
C ASP A 3 -7.16 10.38 2.52
N TYR A 4 -6.45 9.24 2.46
CA TYR A 4 -6.37 8.33 1.32
C TYR A 4 -6.25 6.88 1.79
N TRP A 5 -6.56 5.93 0.90
CA TRP A 5 -6.57 4.50 1.20
C TRP A 5 -5.89 3.68 0.10
N VAL A 6 -5.28 2.53 0.45
CA VAL A 6 -4.96 1.49 -0.53
C VAL A 6 -5.97 0.35 -0.37
N ASN A 7 -6.64 -0.01 -1.44
CA ASN A 7 -7.48 -1.20 -1.49
C ASN A 7 -6.62 -2.40 -1.90
N ILE A 8 -6.46 -3.35 -0.99
CA ILE A 8 -5.83 -4.65 -1.27
C ILE A 8 -6.94 -5.68 -1.35
N PHE A 9 -7.15 -6.29 -2.52
CA PHE A 9 -8.17 -7.31 -2.68
C PHE A 9 -7.68 -8.64 -2.13
N LEU A 10 -8.48 -9.26 -1.28
CA LEU A 10 -8.15 -10.52 -0.63
C LEU A 10 -8.82 -11.67 -1.37
N ASN A 11 -7.98 -12.55 -1.93
CA ASN A 11 -8.40 -13.88 -2.37
C ASN A 11 -8.46 -14.83 -1.16
N ASP A 12 -8.98 -16.04 -1.35
CA ASP A 12 -9.13 -17.05 -0.28
C ASP A 12 -7.83 -17.34 0.48
N GLU A 13 -6.68 -17.35 -0.21
CA GLU A 13 -5.38 -17.52 0.43
C GLU A 13 -4.98 -16.32 1.30
N ASN A 14 -5.17 -15.11 0.78
CA ASN A 14 -4.84 -13.88 1.49
C ASN A 14 -5.77 -13.66 2.68
N LEU A 15 -7.04 -14.03 2.55
CA LEU A 15 -7.99 -14.07 3.66
C LEU A 15 -7.43 -14.91 4.80
N LYS A 16 -7.10 -16.18 4.58
CA LYS A 16 -6.55 -17.04 5.64
C LYS A 16 -5.32 -16.44 6.34
N LYS A 17 -4.43 -15.76 5.59
CA LYS A 17 -3.27 -15.07 6.15
C LYS A 17 -3.67 -13.89 7.05
N ILE A 18 -4.61 -13.08 6.60
CA ILE A 18 -5.19 -11.95 7.35
C ILE A 18 -5.90 -12.45 8.62
N GLU A 19 -6.63 -13.57 8.53
CA GLU A 19 -7.27 -14.22 9.67
C GLU A 19 -6.25 -14.70 10.70
N ALA A 20 -5.20 -15.38 10.24
CA ALA A 20 -4.11 -15.82 11.11
C ALA A 20 -3.33 -14.64 11.73
N ALA A 21 -3.30 -13.49 11.06
CA ALA A 21 -2.72 -12.25 11.59
C ALA A 21 -3.63 -11.53 12.60
N GLY A 22 -4.89 -11.94 12.76
CA GLY A 22 -5.86 -11.27 13.63
C GLY A 22 -6.44 -9.98 13.04
N LEU A 23 -6.35 -9.81 11.71
CA LEU A 23 -6.73 -8.59 11.00
C LEU A 23 -8.13 -8.62 10.38
N GLN A 24 -8.95 -9.63 10.72
CA GLN A 24 -10.33 -9.77 10.22
C GLN A 24 -11.18 -8.52 10.43
N GLY A 25 -11.00 -7.80 11.54
CA GLY A 25 -11.76 -6.58 11.83
C GLY A 25 -11.44 -5.40 10.89
N SER A 26 -10.37 -5.49 10.10
CA SER A 26 -9.98 -4.48 9.10
C SER A 26 -10.40 -4.85 7.68
N VAL A 27 -11.04 -6.02 7.49
CA VAL A 27 -11.55 -6.46 6.19
C VAL A 27 -12.87 -5.74 5.90
N VAL A 28 -12.94 -5.12 4.73
CA VAL A 28 -14.09 -4.37 4.22
C VAL A 28 -14.56 -5.02 2.93
N ASP A 29 -15.87 -4.99 2.68
CA ASP A 29 -16.42 -5.43 1.40
C ASP A 29 -16.47 -4.23 0.44
N ILE A 30 -15.76 -4.34 -0.68
CA ILE A 30 -15.72 -3.33 -1.74
C ILE A 30 -16.16 -4.02 -3.03
N ASP A 31 -17.30 -3.58 -3.58
CA ASP A 31 -17.89 -4.13 -4.81
C ASP A 31 -18.12 -5.66 -4.77
N GLY A 32 -18.47 -6.23 -3.61
CA GLY A 32 -18.71 -7.67 -3.45
C GLY A 32 -17.42 -8.49 -3.30
N LYS A 33 -16.27 -7.83 -3.16
CA LYS A 33 -14.97 -8.45 -2.91
C LYS A 33 -14.44 -8.01 -1.56
N LYS A 34 -13.93 -8.98 -0.80
CA LYS A 34 -13.24 -8.69 0.46
C LYS A 34 -11.92 -7.99 0.17
N ALA A 35 -11.69 -6.85 0.80
CA ALA A 35 -10.48 -6.06 0.67
C ALA A 35 -10.04 -5.51 2.03
N ILE A 36 -8.78 -5.11 2.14
CA ILE A 36 -8.31 -4.31 3.27
C ILE A 36 -8.01 -2.91 2.77
N GLN A 37 -8.49 -1.94 3.53
CA GLN A 37 -8.16 -0.54 3.32
C GLN A 37 -6.98 -0.17 4.21
N VAL A 38 -5.84 0.09 3.60
CA VAL A 38 -4.64 0.57 4.29
C VAL A 38 -4.71 2.10 4.32
N PRO A 39 -4.88 2.71 5.50
CA PRO A 39 -4.93 4.16 5.62
C PRO A 39 -3.58 4.79 5.27
N MET A 40 -3.62 5.92 4.58
CA MET A 40 -2.44 6.74 4.33
C MET A 40 -2.72 8.23 4.43
N THR A 41 -1.64 9.00 4.58
CA THR A 41 -1.69 10.46 4.56
C THR A 41 -1.54 11.01 3.15
N GLN A 42 -1.97 12.25 2.91
CA GLN A 42 -1.74 12.92 1.62
C GLN A 42 -0.25 13.00 1.22
N LYS A 43 0.67 13.05 2.19
CA LYS A 43 2.11 13.08 1.91
C LYS A 43 2.60 11.74 1.36
N ASP A 44 2.04 10.67 1.88
CA ASP A 44 2.34 9.29 1.49
C ASP A 44 1.80 9.00 0.09
N GLN A 45 0.56 9.43 -0.18
CA GLN A 45 -0.04 9.40 -1.51
C GLN A 45 0.82 10.10 -2.57
N LYS A 46 1.27 11.33 -2.28
CA LYS A 46 2.14 12.09 -3.21
C LYS A 46 3.47 11.42 -3.50
N LYS A 47 4.00 10.60 -2.58
CA LYS A 47 5.23 9.83 -2.82
C LYS A 47 4.94 8.60 -3.67
N LEU A 48 3.83 7.91 -3.40
CA LEU A 48 3.38 6.78 -4.20
C LEU A 48 3.19 7.18 -5.66
N VAL A 49 2.43 8.23 -5.97
CA VAL A 49 2.20 8.69 -7.35
C VAL A 49 3.51 9.10 -8.05
N LYS A 50 4.51 9.56 -7.29
CA LYS A 50 5.85 9.85 -7.85
C LYS A 50 6.68 8.59 -8.12
N GLY A 51 6.45 7.52 -7.38
CA GLY A 51 7.10 6.22 -7.60
C GLY A 51 6.38 5.34 -8.61
N PHE A 52 5.06 5.52 -8.73
CA PHE A 52 4.15 4.79 -9.60
C PHE A 52 3.33 5.81 -10.39
N THR A 53 3.77 6.07 -11.62
CA THR A 53 3.10 7.01 -12.52
C THR A 53 1.73 6.54 -12.97
N ASP A 54 1.49 5.23 -12.90
CA ASP A 54 0.28 4.58 -13.38
C ASP A 54 -0.71 4.30 -12.24
N LEU A 55 -0.51 4.95 -11.08
CA LEU A 55 -1.40 4.79 -9.93
C LEU A 55 -2.63 5.69 -10.07
N ASP A 56 -3.79 5.07 -10.19
CA ASP A 56 -5.08 5.77 -10.24
C ASP A 56 -5.78 5.76 -8.87
N PHE A 57 -6.46 6.85 -8.57
CA PHE A 57 -7.25 7.01 -7.35
C PHE A 57 -8.72 7.14 -7.70
N ASP A 58 -9.56 6.37 -7.02
CA ASP A 58 -11.01 6.42 -7.18
C ASP A 58 -11.62 7.66 -6.49
N GLY A 59 -12.94 7.81 -6.64
CA GLY A 59 -13.69 8.90 -6.01
C GLY A 59 -13.71 8.87 -4.47
N ASN A 60 -13.24 7.80 -3.84
CA ASN A 60 -13.12 7.63 -2.40
C ASN A 60 -11.69 7.93 -1.90
N ASN A 61 -10.82 8.48 -2.75
CA ASN A 61 -9.40 8.67 -2.46
C ASN A 61 -8.68 7.34 -2.18
N ALA A 62 -9.17 6.23 -2.72
CA ALA A 62 -8.55 4.92 -2.62
C ALA A 62 -7.84 4.54 -3.93
N CYS A 63 -6.71 3.86 -3.84
CA CYS A 63 -5.99 3.34 -5.02
C CYS A 63 -5.75 1.85 -4.91
N VAL A 64 -5.53 1.21 -6.05
CA VAL A 64 -5.06 -0.19 -6.12
C VAL A 64 -3.61 -0.15 -6.57
N LEU A 65 -2.73 -0.82 -5.84
CA LEU A 65 -1.32 -0.92 -6.22
C LEU A 65 -1.15 -1.98 -7.32
N PRO A 66 -0.10 -1.87 -8.17
CA PRO A 66 0.30 -2.96 -9.04
C PRO A 66 0.66 -4.21 -8.23
N ALA A 67 0.50 -5.41 -8.82
CA ALA A 67 0.68 -6.69 -8.15
C ALA A 67 1.99 -6.79 -7.32
N ASP A 68 3.12 -6.33 -7.87
CA ASP A 68 4.43 -6.37 -7.18
C ASP A 68 4.47 -5.51 -5.90
N ALA A 69 3.77 -4.37 -5.90
CA ALA A 69 3.73 -3.44 -4.78
C ALA A 69 2.63 -3.83 -3.79
N GLU A 70 1.51 -4.34 -4.28
CA GLU A 70 0.41 -4.92 -3.49
C GLU A 70 0.92 -6.09 -2.64
N GLU A 71 1.64 -7.05 -3.23
CA GLU A 71 2.16 -8.22 -2.52
C GLU A 71 3.15 -7.82 -1.41
N LYS A 72 4.04 -6.86 -1.70
CA LYS A 72 4.94 -6.30 -0.69
C LYS A 72 4.18 -5.64 0.44
N LEU A 73 3.14 -4.86 0.12
CA LEU A 73 2.34 -4.18 1.13
C LEU A 73 1.58 -5.19 1.98
N LEU A 74 0.95 -6.20 1.37
CA LEU A 74 0.27 -7.29 2.07
C LEU A 74 1.23 -8.05 2.99
N ASN A 75 2.43 -8.39 2.53
CA ASN A 75 3.43 -9.06 3.38
C ASN A 75 3.82 -8.20 4.59
N ILE A 76 3.98 -6.89 4.41
CA ILE A 76 4.25 -5.95 5.52
C ILE A 76 3.07 -5.89 6.49
N VAL A 77 1.83 -5.84 5.98
CA VAL A 77 0.60 -5.87 6.81
C VAL A 77 0.55 -7.14 7.64
N LEU A 78 0.88 -8.30 7.06
CA LEU A 78 0.91 -9.59 7.75
C LEU A 78 2.02 -9.66 8.81
N GLU A 79 3.21 -9.15 8.49
CA GLU A 79 4.35 -9.12 9.40
C GLU A 79 4.09 -8.19 10.60
N MET A 80 3.54 -7.01 10.34
CA MET A 80 3.24 -6.00 11.37
C MET A 80 1.90 -6.23 12.07
N LYS A 81 1.04 -7.11 11.52
CA LYS A 81 -0.33 -7.41 11.99
C LYS A 81 -1.16 -6.14 12.20
N THR A 82 -1.01 -5.16 11.31
CA THR A 82 -1.75 -3.88 11.34
C THR A 82 -1.94 -3.33 9.92
N PRO A 83 -3.07 -2.68 9.60
CA PRO A 83 -3.22 -1.94 8.34
C PRO A 83 -2.45 -0.62 8.34
N ASP A 84 -2.03 -0.08 9.50
CA ASP A 84 -1.28 1.19 9.62
C ASP A 84 0.20 1.07 9.24
N VAL A 85 0.51 0.50 8.08
CA VAL A 85 1.89 0.24 7.63
C VAL A 85 2.38 1.20 6.57
N MET A 86 1.55 2.12 6.07
CA MET A 86 1.90 2.88 4.86
C MET A 86 3.20 3.67 4.99
N LYS A 87 3.46 4.27 6.15
CA LYS A 87 4.70 5.03 6.41
C LYS A 87 5.95 4.15 6.24
N PHE A 88 5.88 2.89 6.65
CA PHE A 88 6.96 1.92 6.51
C PHE A 88 7.01 1.32 5.10
N ALA A 89 5.84 0.98 4.55
CA ALA A 89 5.71 0.44 3.20
C ALA A 89 6.29 1.41 2.16
N ILE A 90 6.05 2.72 2.28
CA ILE A 90 6.64 3.73 1.39
C ILE A 90 8.16 3.69 1.44
N MET A 91 8.81 3.49 2.58
CA MET A 91 10.27 3.43 2.62
C MET A 91 10.82 2.21 1.86
N LYS A 92 10.06 1.12 1.76
CA LYS A 92 10.45 -0.09 1.01
C LYS A 92 10.03 -0.07 -0.45
N ILE A 93 8.89 0.54 -0.75
CA ILE A 93 8.25 0.51 -2.07
C ILE A 93 8.65 1.74 -2.91
N TYR A 94 8.77 2.92 -2.30
CA TYR A 94 9.19 4.15 -2.97
C TYR A 94 10.71 4.33 -2.89
N ASN A 95 11.38 4.23 -4.04
CA ASN A 95 12.78 4.58 -4.19
C ASN A 95 12.93 5.97 -4.83
N PRO A 96 13.21 7.04 -4.05
CA PRO A 96 13.38 8.39 -4.59
C PRO A 96 14.60 8.55 -5.51
N LEU A 97 15.48 7.53 -5.56
CA LEU A 97 16.68 7.48 -6.39
C LEU A 97 16.51 6.57 -7.61
N ALA A 98 15.37 5.89 -7.77
CA ALA A 98 15.07 5.17 -9.01
C ALA A 98 15.05 6.17 -10.17
N GLY A 99 16.09 6.13 -11.02
CA GLY A 99 16.26 7.02 -12.16
C GLY A 99 17.07 8.30 -11.90
N LYS A 100 17.57 8.57 -10.70
CA LYS A 100 18.54 9.65 -10.47
C LYS A 100 19.93 9.06 -10.34
N ALA A 101 20.80 9.35 -11.32
CA ALA A 101 22.23 9.06 -11.19
C ALA A 101 22.74 9.64 -9.87
N PRO A 102 23.56 8.91 -9.09
CA PRO A 102 24.23 9.51 -7.95
C PRO A 102 24.98 10.73 -8.47
N ARG A 103 24.72 11.91 -7.89
CA ARG A 103 25.55 13.07 -8.18
C ARG A 103 26.94 12.69 -7.72
N SER A 104 27.80 12.33 -8.66
CA SER A 104 29.23 12.26 -8.40
C SER A 104 29.59 13.60 -7.81
N ALA A 105 30.02 13.60 -6.54
CA ALA A 105 30.63 14.77 -5.97
C ALA A 105 31.86 15.04 -6.83
N GLN A 106 31.76 15.97 -7.77
CA GLN A 106 32.92 16.57 -8.42
C GLN A 106 33.69 17.28 -7.29
N ARG A 107 34.69 16.57 -6.77
CA ARG A 107 35.79 17.13 -6.01
C ARG A 107 36.92 17.43 -6.98
#